data_AF-A0A7C4SP66-F1
#
_entry.id   AF-A0A7C4SP66-F1
#
_cell.length_a   1.000
_cell.length_b   1.000
_cell.length_c   1.000
_cell.angle_alpha   90.00
_cell.angle_beta   90.00
_cell.angle_gamma   90.00
#
_symmetry.space_group_name_H-M   'P 1'
#
loop_
_entity.id
_entity.type
_entity.pdbx_description
1 polymer ?
#
loop_
_entity_poly.entity_id
_entity_poly.type
_entity_poly.pdbx_seq_one_letter_code
_entity_poly.pdbx_strand_id
1 'polypeptide(L)'
;MSLDEVSRKLDELVRYAESEFKRISNELENVINEAKVKGDVLAFNASILKLRKEIRGLIRNLRAQLREIRRSSKELSKDARELIIERVEEFEDEVSYMFDELLEKLDEAREYFKGGRTGLPMLVPPLSDIFKVTTSTLSNLSKTLAEAFNEVRAEVEKGIVKDVSTVVSVRVSEHDLKIIDLLVNVGVFRSRSEALSFFIKKGIKASEDILKKVRERIEELSKLVNELESQSGKS
;
A
#
# COMPACT_ATOMS: atom_id res chain seq x y z
N MET A 1 6.77 1.08 -24.59
CA MET A 1 5.36 0.91 -24.21
C MET A 1 4.72 2.26 -24.02
N SER A 2 3.43 2.38 -24.35
CA SER A 2 2.67 3.61 -24.05
C SER A 2 2.29 3.67 -22.58
N LEU A 3 1.90 4.85 -22.14
CA LEU A 3 1.39 5.13 -20.80
C LEU A 3 0.16 4.25 -20.46
N ASP A 4 -0.76 4.11 -21.41
CA ASP A 4 -1.93 3.23 -21.32
C ASP A 4 -1.54 1.77 -21.10
N GLU A 5 -0.45 1.34 -21.72
CA GLU A 5 0.02 -0.04 -21.62
C GLU A 5 0.66 -0.32 -20.25
N VAL A 6 1.31 0.69 -19.64
CA VAL A 6 1.77 0.64 -18.23
C VAL A 6 0.56 0.58 -17.29
N SER A 7 -0.44 1.44 -17.49
CA SER A 7 -1.67 1.46 -16.70
C SER A 7 -2.39 0.11 -16.74
N ARG A 8 -2.53 -0.48 -17.94
CA ARG A 8 -3.12 -1.81 -18.10
C ARG A 8 -2.35 -2.91 -17.37
N LYS A 9 -1.01 -2.91 -17.41
CA LYS A 9 -0.19 -3.88 -16.66
C LYS A 9 -0.33 -3.71 -15.16
N LEU A 10 -0.44 -2.48 -14.66
CA LEU A 10 -0.72 -2.21 -13.24
C LEU A 10 -2.09 -2.77 -12.85
N ASP A 11 -3.14 -2.53 -13.65
CA ASP A 11 -4.48 -3.09 -13.40
C ASP A 11 -4.48 -4.62 -13.39
N GLU A 12 -3.77 -5.26 -14.31
CA GLU A 12 -3.61 -6.71 -14.36
C GLU A 12 -2.91 -7.23 -13.09
N LEU A 13 -1.88 -6.53 -12.63
CA LEU A 13 -1.15 -6.86 -11.40
C LEU A 13 -2.03 -6.72 -10.16
N VAL A 14 -2.87 -5.67 -10.04
CA VAL A 14 -3.83 -5.54 -8.92
C VAL A 14 -4.79 -6.71 -8.90
N ARG A 15 -5.44 -7.00 -10.04
CA ARG A 15 -6.41 -8.10 -10.12
C ARG A 15 -5.79 -9.44 -9.80
N TYR A 16 -4.56 -9.68 -10.28
CA TYR A 16 -3.80 -10.88 -9.95
C TYR A 16 -3.57 -10.98 -8.43
N ALA A 17 -3.04 -9.92 -7.81
CA ALA A 17 -2.76 -9.89 -6.38
C ALA A 17 -4.02 -10.10 -5.53
N GLU A 18 -5.10 -9.39 -5.84
CA GLU A 18 -6.41 -9.53 -5.18
C GLU A 18 -6.92 -10.97 -5.22
N SER A 19 -6.85 -11.61 -6.39
CA SER A 19 -7.31 -12.98 -6.57
C SER A 19 -6.51 -13.97 -5.73
N GLU A 20 -5.19 -13.80 -5.67
CA GLU A 20 -4.31 -14.66 -4.89
C GLU A 20 -4.42 -14.40 -3.38
N PHE A 21 -4.56 -13.15 -2.94
CA PHE A 21 -4.78 -12.82 -1.53
C PHE A 21 -6.09 -13.43 -1.02
N LYS A 22 -7.14 -13.39 -1.84
CA LYS A 22 -8.41 -14.05 -1.54
C LYS A 22 -8.24 -15.57 -1.47
N ARG A 23 -7.52 -16.16 -2.42
CA ARG A 23 -7.22 -17.61 -2.42
C ARG A 23 -6.47 -18.02 -1.15
N ILE A 24 -5.39 -17.31 -0.81
CA ILE A 24 -4.60 -17.58 0.40
C ILE A 24 -5.45 -17.39 1.66
N SER A 25 -6.29 -16.35 1.72
CA SER A 25 -7.19 -16.12 2.87
C SER A 25 -8.16 -17.29 3.08
N ASN A 26 -8.76 -17.82 2.01
CA ASN A 26 -9.63 -18.98 2.09
C ASN A 26 -8.88 -20.24 2.52
N GLU A 27 -7.64 -20.43 2.05
CA GLU A 27 -6.81 -21.55 2.49
C GLU A 27 -6.45 -21.44 3.98
N LEU A 28 -6.12 -20.24 4.46
CA LEU A 28 -5.89 -19.99 5.89
C LEU A 28 -7.13 -20.35 6.73
N GLU A 29 -8.32 -19.97 6.28
CA GLU A 29 -9.56 -20.30 6.96
C GLU A 29 -9.83 -21.83 6.98
N ASN A 30 -9.54 -22.53 5.88
CA ASN A 30 -9.62 -23.98 5.84
C ASN A 30 -8.65 -24.63 6.83
N VAL A 31 -7.42 -24.13 6.93
CA VAL A 31 -6.42 -24.64 7.89
C VAL A 31 -6.91 -24.46 9.33
N ILE A 32 -7.54 -23.34 9.66
CA ILE A 32 -8.16 -23.10 10.98
C ILE A 32 -9.24 -24.16 11.27
N ASN A 33 -10.10 -24.43 10.29
CA ASN A 33 -11.21 -25.37 10.46
C ASN A 33 -10.71 -26.81 10.60
N GLU A 34 -9.70 -27.21 9.82
CA GLU A 34 -9.05 -28.51 9.95
C GLU A 34 -8.37 -28.70 11.32
N ALA A 35 -7.67 -27.67 11.79
CA ALA A 35 -7.05 -27.62 13.11
C ALA A 35 -8.07 -27.84 14.24
N LYS A 36 -9.23 -27.17 14.16
CA LYS A 36 -10.31 -27.27 15.16
C LYS A 36 -10.93 -28.68 15.21
N VAL A 37 -11.10 -29.32 14.06
CA VAL A 37 -11.88 -30.56 13.94
C VAL A 37 -11.03 -31.81 14.17
N LYS A 38 -9.80 -31.84 13.66
CA LYS A 38 -9.00 -33.07 13.60
C LYS A 38 -7.92 -33.17 14.67
N GLY A 39 -7.47 -32.04 15.23
CA GLY A 39 -6.34 -32.01 16.19
C GLY A 39 -5.04 -32.58 15.64
N ASP A 40 -4.93 -32.75 14.31
CA ASP A 40 -3.78 -33.36 13.65
C ASP A 40 -2.67 -32.32 13.40
N VAL A 41 -1.69 -32.34 14.30
CA VAL A 41 -0.52 -31.44 14.28
C VAL A 41 0.33 -31.63 13.02
N LEU A 42 0.41 -32.85 12.47
CA LEU A 42 1.20 -33.13 11.27
C LEU A 42 0.52 -32.54 10.04
N ALA A 43 -0.79 -32.76 9.89
CA ALA A 43 -1.58 -32.17 8.81
C ALA A 43 -1.56 -30.64 8.86
N PHE A 44 -1.74 -30.05 10.05
CA PHE A 44 -1.65 -28.60 10.25
C PHE A 44 -0.29 -28.04 9.81
N ASN A 45 0.81 -28.66 10.29
CA ASN A 45 2.16 -28.23 9.94
C ASN A 45 2.41 -28.30 8.42
N ALA A 46 1.93 -29.35 7.76
CA ALA A 46 2.05 -29.48 6.30
C ALA A 46 1.29 -28.36 5.56
N SER A 47 0.10 -28.02 6.02
CA SER A 47 -0.71 -26.95 5.44
C SER A 47 -0.08 -25.56 5.63
N ILE A 48 0.47 -25.25 6.82
CA ILE A 48 1.22 -24.01 7.06
C ILE A 48 2.46 -23.90 6.16
N LEU A 49 3.22 -24.99 6.02
CA LEU A 49 4.41 -25.01 5.14
C LEU A 49 4.04 -24.80 3.67
N LYS A 50 2.91 -25.37 3.23
CA LYS A 50 2.37 -25.15 1.89
C LYS A 50 2.00 -23.67 1.69
N LEU A 51 1.21 -23.09 2.60
CA LEU A 51 0.84 -21.68 2.57
C LEU A 51 2.06 -20.75 2.49
N ARG A 52 3.07 -20.98 3.34
CA ARG A 52 4.34 -20.24 3.31
C ARG A 52 5.02 -20.29 1.94
N LYS A 53 5.02 -21.47 1.29
CA LYS A 53 5.60 -21.63 -0.05
C LYS A 53 4.82 -20.83 -1.10
N GLU A 54 3.50 -20.80 -0.99
CA GLU A 54 2.62 -20.07 -1.91
C GLU A 54 2.75 -18.56 -1.75
N ILE A 55 2.71 -18.06 -0.51
CA ILE A 55 2.96 -16.65 -0.19
C ILE A 55 4.29 -16.19 -0.79
N ARG A 56 5.37 -16.96 -0.59
CA ARG A 56 6.68 -16.68 -1.21
C ARG A 56 6.68 -16.75 -2.73
N GLY A 57 5.85 -17.62 -3.31
CA GLY A 57 5.65 -17.70 -4.75
C GLY A 57 5.02 -16.41 -5.27
N LEU A 58 3.96 -15.97 -4.61
CA LEU A 58 3.28 -14.74 -4.91
C LEU A 58 4.20 -13.52 -4.78
N ILE A 59 4.97 -13.38 -3.69
CA ILE A 59 5.90 -12.25 -3.50
C ILE A 59 6.87 -12.16 -4.67
N ARG A 60 7.45 -13.31 -5.06
CA ARG A 60 8.38 -13.37 -6.18
C ARG A 60 7.73 -12.99 -7.49
N ASN A 61 6.48 -13.39 -7.71
CA ASN A 61 5.72 -13.05 -8.91
C ASN A 61 5.38 -11.55 -8.94
N LEU A 62 4.86 -10.98 -7.85
CA LEU A 62 4.57 -9.55 -7.75
C LEU A 62 5.81 -8.71 -8.05
N ARG A 63 6.94 -9.01 -7.37
CA ARG A 63 8.23 -8.34 -7.64
C ARG A 63 8.70 -8.51 -9.08
N ALA A 64 8.44 -9.66 -9.72
CA ALA A 64 8.82 -9.87 -11.12
C ALA A 64 8.01 -8.98 -12.07
N GLN A 65 6.69 -8.89 -11.87
CA GLN A 65 5.80 -8.05 -12.66
C GLN A 65 6.09 -6.55 -12.44
N LEU A 66 6.32 -6.13 -11.19
CA LEU A 66 6.75 -4.76 -10.86
C LEU A 66 8.05 -4.37 -11.57
N ARG A 67 9.06 -5.26 -11.53
CA ARG A 67 10.31 -5.05 -12.29
C ARG A 67 10.08 -4.98 -13.80
N GLU A 68 9.13 -5.73 -14.33
CA GLU A 68 8.78 -5.68 -15.75
C GLU A 68 8.14 -4.34 -16.11
N ILE A 69 7.21 -3.85 -15.28
CA ILE A 69 6.58 -2.52 -15.43
C ILE A 69 7.66 -1.44 -15.38
N ARG A 70 8.57 -1.51 -14.41
CA ARG A 70 9.74 -0.62 -14.29
C ARG A 70 10.66 -0.65 -15.50
N ARG A 71 10.89 -1.82 -16.09
CA ARG A 71 11.71 -1.95 -17.32
C ARG A 71 11.00 -1.36 -18.53
N SER A 72 9.69 -1.57 -18.60
CA SER A 72 8.83 -1.14 -19.70
C SER A 72 8.59 0.38 -19.70
N SER A 73 8.69 1.04 -18.54
CA SER A 73 8.59 2.50 -18.40
C SER A 73 9.82 3.27 -18.89
N LYS A 74 10.86 2.59 -19.40
CA LYS A 74 12.07 3.23 -19.95
C LYS A 74 11.83 4.15 -21.14
N GLU A 75 10.77 3.90 -21.90
CA GLU A 75 10.40 4.70 -23.09
C GLU A 75 9.54 5.92 -22.75
N LEU A 76 9.15 6.09 -21.48
CA LEU A 76 8.42 7.27 -21.02
C LEU A 76 9.36 8.47 -20.84
N SER A 77 8.76 9.65 -20.68
CA SER A 77 9.50 10.87 -20.30
C SER A 77 10.25 10.64 -18.98
N LYS A 78 11.35 11.39 -18.79
CA LYS A 78 12.19 11.27 -17.59
C LYS A 78 11.36 11.41 -16.30
N ASP A 79 10.45 12.38 -16.27
CA ASP A 79 9.65 12.69 -15.09
C ASP A 79 8.61 11.58 -14.80
N ALA A 80 7.91 11.08 -15.83
CA ALA A 80 6.97 9.97 -15.66
C ALA A 80 7.68 8.68 -15.25
N ARG A 81 8.87 8.43 -15.80
CA ARG A 81 9.71 7.29 -15.44
C ARG A 81 10.20 7.37 -14.00
N GLU A 82 10.67 8.53 -13.56
CA GLU A 82 11.19 8.77 -12.20
C GLU A 82 10.07 8.54 -11.16
N LEU A 83 8.87 9.08 -11.42
CA LEU A 83 7.69 8.85 -10.60
C LEU A 83 7.27 7.37 -10.52
N ILE A 84 7.19 6.68 -11.66
CA ILE A 84 6.82 5.25 -11.69
C ILE A 84 7.86 4.42 -10.92
N ILE A 85 9.15 4.73 -11.08
CA ILE A 85 10.21 4.04 -10.36
C ILE A 85 10.06 4.24 -8.85
N GLU A 86 9.95 5.49 -8.39
CA GLU A 86 9.81 5.81 -6.97
C GLU A 86 8.61 5.08 -6.36
N ARG A 87 7.44 5.14 -7.02
CA ARG A 87 6.22 4.54 -6.48
C ARG A 87 6.24 3.01 -6.49
N VAL A 88 6.86 2.41 -7.50
CA VAL A 88 7.07 0.95 -7.56
C VAL A 88 8.05 0.50 -6.48
N GLU A 89 9.13 1.24 -6.23
CA GLU A 89 10.10 0.93 -5.17
C GLU A 89 9.45 1.06 -3.77
N GLU A 90 8.73 2.15 -3.50
CA GLU A 90 7.97 2.32 -2.25
C GLU A 90 7.02 1.13 -2.02
N PHE A 91 6.32 0.71 -3.06
CA PHE A 91 5.42 -0.44 -2.98
C PHE A 91 6.17 -1.76 -2.78
N GLU A 92 7.29 -2.01 -3.48
CA GLU A 92 8.11 -3.21 -3.28
C GLU A 92 8.58 -3.34 -1.82
N ASP A 93 8.97 -2.24 -1.19
CA ASP A 93 9.42 -2.21 0.20
C ASP A 93 8.27 -2.48 1.18
N GLU A 94 7.12 -1.82 0.99
CA GLU A 94 5.94 -2.02 1.84
C GLU A 94 5.40 -3.45 1.75
N VAL A 95 5.34 -4.00 0.53
CA VAL A 95 5.02 -5.41 0.28
C VAL A 95 5.96 -6.33 1.03
N SER A 96 7.28 -6.07 0.94
CA SER A 96 8.28 -6.89 1.58
C SER A 96 8.08 -6.96 3.09
N TYR A 97 7.91 -5.80 3.72
CA TYR A 97 7.67 -5.70 5.16
C TYR A 97 6.40 -6.45 5.60
N MET A 98 5.28 -6.20 4.93
CA MET A 98 4.00 -6.83 5.28
C MET A 98 4.04 -8.35 5.11
N PHE A 99 4.76 -8.85 4.09
CA PHE A 99 4.89 -10.28 3.87
C PHE A 99 5.83 -10.96 4.87
N ASP A 100 6.91 -10.29 5.28
CA ASP A 100 7.80 -10.83 6.29
C ASP A 100 7.06 -10.94 7.64
N GLU A 101 6.29 -9.93 8.02
CA GLU A 101 5.39 -9.96 9.18
C GLU A 101 4.38 -11.12 9.07
N LEU A 102 3.75 -11.27 7.90
CA LEU A 102 2.81 -12.35 7.65
C LEU A 102 3.45 -13.74 7.78
N LEU A 103 4.67 -13.93 7.25
CA LEU A 103 5.40 -15.19 7.35
C LEU A 103 5.83 -15.49 8.79
N GLU A 104 6.19 -14.48 9.57
CA GLU A 104 6.50 -14.60 10.99
C GLU A 104 5.28 -15.06 11.78
N LYS A 105 4.10 -14.47 11.54
CA LYS A 105 2.84 -14.90 12.17
C LYS A 105 2.48 -16.36 11.86
N LEU A 106 2.73 -16.81 10.64
CA LEU A 106 2.56 -18.24 10.31
C LEU A 106 3.56 -19.15 11.02
N ASP A 107 4.79 -18.69 11.23
CA ASP A 107 5.79 -19.43 12.01
C ASP A 107 5.41 -19.48 13.51
N GLU A 108 4.89 -18.39 14.08
CA GLU A 108 4.32 -18.36 15.44
C GLU A 108 3.20 -19.40 15.60
N ALA A 109 2.26 -19.46 14.64
CA ALA A 109 1.18 -20.44 14.66
C ALA A 109 1.71 -21.88 14.62
N ARG A 110 2.75 -22.11 13.81
CA ARG A 110 3.41 -23.42 13.68
C ARG A 110 4.08 -23.84 14.99
N GLU A 111 4.85 -22.95 15.61
CA GLU A 111 5.56 -23.23 16.87
C GLU A 111 4.58 -23.44 18.03
N TYR A 112 3.51 -22.65 18.10
CA TYR A 112 2.42 -22.87 19.05
C TYR A 112 1.82 -24.28 18.92
N PHE A 113 1.58 -24.72 17.68
CA PHE A 113 1.05 -26.07 17.42
C PHE A 113 2.02 -27.21 17.76
N LYS A 114 3.34 -27.00 17.60
CA LYS A 114 4.36 -27.98 18.01
C LYS A 114 4.45 -28.14 19.52
N GLY A 115 4.18 -27.08 20.29
CA GLY A 115 4.25 -27.08 21.76
C GLY A 115 3.04 -27.72 22.46
N GLY A 116 1.92 -27.93 21.75
CA GLY A 116 0.72 -28.56 22.30
C GLY A 116 0.86 -30.08 22.46
N ARG A 117 0.74 -30.60 23.69
CA ARG A 117 0.67 -32.04 23.96
C ARG A 117 -0.44 -32.68 23.11
N THR A 118 -0.09 -33.69 22.32
CA THR A 118 -1.01 -34.61 21.65
C THR A 118 -2.10 -35.06 22.62
N GLY A 119 -3.33 -34.58 22.42
CA GLY A 119 -4.52 -35.04 23.16
C GLY A 119 -5.21 -34.04 24.09
N LEU A 120 -4.72 -32.81 24.30
CA LEU A 120 -5.51 -31.77 24.96
C LEU A 120 -6.39 -31.05 23.93
N PRO A 121 -7.70 -30.83 24.20
CA PRO A 121 -8.49 -29.93 23.38
C PRO A 121 -7.85 -28.54 23.51
N MET A 122 -7.19 -28.11 22.44
CA MET A 122 -6.70 -26.75 22.34
C MET A 122 -7.92 -25.85 22.49
N LEU A 123 -8.03 -25.15 23.61
CA LEU A 123 -8.84 -23.94 23.62
C LEU A 123 -8.28 -23.09 22.46
N VAL A 124 -9.15 -22.82 21.49
CA VAL A 124 -8.85 -22.28 20.16
C VAL A 124 -8.53 -20.76 20.09
N PRO A 125 -8.37 -19.93 21.17
CA PRO A 125 -8.17 -18.49 20.96
C PRO A 125 -6.95 -18.07 20.13
N PRO A 126 -5.69 -18.47 20.45
CA PRO A 126 -4.50 -17.80 19.89
C PRO A 126 -4.33 -18.01 18.38
N LEU A 127 -4.77 -19.16 17.86
CA LEU A 127 -4.69 -19.44 16.42
C LEU A 127 -5.62 -18.53 15.64
N SER A 128 -6.86 -18.40 16.10
CA SER A 128 -7.84 -17.57 15.41
C SER A 128 -7.38 -16.12 15.30
N ASP A 129 -6.64 -15.62 16.30
CA ASP A 129 -6.11 -14.27 16.30
C ASP A 129 -4.92 -14.14 15.33
N ILE A 130 -3.99 -15.10 15.31
CA ILE A 130 -2.89 -15.14 14.34
C ILE A 130 -3.42 -15.15 12.91
N PHE A 131 -4.43 -15.98 12.63
CA PHE A 131 -5.01 -16.08 11.30
C PHE A 131 -5.86 -14.85 10.93
N LYS A 132 -6.58 -14.23 11.89
CA LYS A 132 -7.27 -12.94 11.65
C LYS A 132 -6.30 -11.82 11.34
N VAL A 133 -5.17 -11.75 12.05
CA VAL A 133 -4.09 -10.80 11.75
C VAL A 133 -3.58 -11.07 10.34
N THR A 134 -3.30 -12.32 10.00
CA THR A 134 -2.85 -12.73 8.66
C THR A 134 -3.82 -12.31 7.55
N THR A 135 -5.13 -12.56 7.70
CA THR A 135 -6.13 -12.18 6.69
C THR A 135 -6.32 -10.66 6.60
N SER A 136 -6.21 -9.96 7.73
CA SER A 136 -6.24 -8.50 7.77
C SER A 136 -5.01 -7.91 7.06
N THR A 137 -3.81 -8.47 7.26
CA THR A 137 -2.58 -8.06 6.56
C THR A 137 -2.72 -8.24 5.05
N LEU A 138 -3.26 -9.38 4.59
CA LEU A 138 -3.51 -9.61 3.15
C LEU A 138 -4.52 -8.60 2.56
N SER A 139 -5.58 -8.29 3.30
CA SER A 139 -6.59 -7.30 2.88
C SER A 139 -6.01 -5.88 2.82
N ASN A 140 -5.20 -5.50 3.82
CA ASN A 140 -4.52 -4.21 3.83
C ASN A 140 -3.52 -4.12 2.67
N LEU A 141 -2.77 -5.19 2.40
CA LEU A 141 -1.84 -5.24 1.28
C LEU A 141 -2.54 -5.02 -0.07
N SER A 142 -3.74 -5.60 -0.23
CA SER A 142 -4.59 -5.37 -1.39
C SER A 142 -4.94 -3.90 -1.58
N LYS A 143 -5.27 -3.21 -0.48
CA LYS A 143 -5.64 -1.79 -0.49
C LYS A 143 -4.43 -0.92 -0.77
N THR A 144 -3.34 -1.11 -0.04
CA THR A 144 -2.05 -0.43 -0.28
C THR A 144 -1.64 -0.56 -1.74
N LEU A 145 -1.76 -1.76 -2.31
CA LEU A 145 -1.44 -2.02 -3.71
C LEU A 145 -2.32 -1.21 -4.67
N ALA A 146 -3.64 -1.25 -4.46
CA ALA A 146 -4.57 -0.47 -5.27
C ALA A 146 -4.33 1.05 -5.14
N GLU A 147 -4.07 1.54 -3.93
CA GLU A 147 -3.75 2.95 -3.65
C GLU A 147 -2.44 3.39 -4.31
N ALA A 148 -1.38 2.58 -4.19
CA ALA A 148 -0.09 2.83 -4.82
C ALA A 148 -0.23 3.03 -6.32
N PHE A 149 -1.01 2.16 -6.97
CA PHE A 149 -1.16 2.20 -8.42
C PHE A 149 -2.20 3.23 -8.88
N ASN A 150 -3.24 3.50 -8.10
CA ASN A 150 -4.16 4.60 -8.36
C ASN A 150 -3.44 5.95 -8.29
N GLU A 151 -2.46 6.10 -7.40
CA GLU A 151 -1.62 7.29 -7.37
C GLU A 151 -0.70 7.40 -8.59
N VAL A 152 -0.05 6.30 -9.00
CA VAL A 152 0.70 6.27 -10.27
C VAL A 152 -0.22 6.72 -11.39
N ARG A 153 -1.42 6.14 -11.48
CA ARG A 153 -2.41 6.42 -12.51
C ARG A 153 -2.90 7.86 -12.48
N ALA A 154 -3.28 8.39 -11.33
CA ALA A 154 -3.78 9.76 -11.21
C ALA A 154 -2.73 10.79 -11.62
N GLU A 155 -1.48 10.55 -11.24
CA GLU A 155 -0.37 11.44 -11.56
C GLU A 155 0.06 11.31 -13.03
N VAL A 156 -0.12 10.12 -13.59
CA VAL A 156 0.03 9.80 -15.01
C VAL A 156 -1.10 10.41 -15.87
N GLU A 157 -2.36 10.37 -15.40
CA GLU A 157 -3.54 10.94 -16.05
C GLU A 157 -3.55 12.48 -15.99
N LYS A 158 -3.06 13.07 -14.89
CA LYS A 158 -2.72 14.50 -14.82
C LYS A 158 -1.61 14.90 -15.81
N GLY A 159 -0.93 13.92 -16.41
CA GLY A 159 0.19 14.06 -17.34
C GLY A 159 -0.15 14.00 -18.83
N ILE A 160 -1.42 14.01 -19.27
CA ILE A 160 -1.74 14.42 -20.65
C ILE A 160 -1.85 15.94 -20.70
N VAL A 161 -0.72 16.57 -21.02
CA VAL A 161 -0.58 17.88 -21.68
C VAL A 161 -1.47 19.00 -21.11
N LYS A 162 -1.00 19.65 -20.04
CA LYS A 162 -0.97 21.11 -20.02
C LYS A 162 0.03 21.63 -19.00
N ASP A 163 0.91 22.50 -19.49
CA ASP A 163 1.65 23.51 -18.72
C ASP A 163 0.76 24.19 -17.69
N VAL A 164 0.72 23.65 -16.48
CA VAL A 164 0.35 24.45 -15.32
C VAL A 164 1.33 24.16 -14.20
N SER A 165 2.60 24.49 -14.46
CA SER A 165 3.48 24.89 -13.37
C SER A 165 2.88 26.15 -12.73
N THR A 166 2.02 25.97 -11.72
CA THR A 166 1.53 27.11 -10.94
C THR A 166 2.71 27.60 -10.10
N VAL A 167 3.29 28.73 -10.50
CA VAL A 167 4.37 29.38 -9.73
C VAL A 167 3.74 30.06 -8.52
N VAL A 168 3.95 29.47 -7.35
CA VAL A 168 3.51 30.04 -6.08
C VAL A 168 4.71 30.72 -5.42
N SER A 169 4.62 32.02 -5.20
CA SER A 169 5.63 32.77 -4.44
C SER A 169 5.40 32.58 -2.94
N VAL A 170 6.34 31.92 -2.26
CA VAL A 170 6.26 31.62 -0.83
C VAL A 170 7.36 32.37 -0.07
N ARG A 171 7.03 32.95 1.08
CA ARG A 171 8.03 33.52 2.00
C ARG A 171 8.59 32.40 2.88
N VAL A 172 9.89 32.17 2.77
CA VAL A 172 10.63 31.18 3.54
C VAL A 172 11.58 31.90 4.49
N SER A 173 11.78 31.37 5.69
CA SER A 173 12.72 31.96 6.64
C SER A 173 14.16 31.83 6.11
N GLU A 174 15.04 32.76 6.50
CA GLU A 174 16.44 32.73 6.04
C GLU A 174 17.17 31.45 6.49
N HIS A 175 16.82 30.93 7.66
CA HIS A 175 17.35 29.68 8.20
C HIS A 175 16.94 28.47 7.33
N ASP A 176 15.66 28.35 7.00
CA ASP A 176 15.16 27.21 6.22
C ASP A 176 15.66 27.27 4.77
N LEU A 177 15.81 28.48 4.23
CA LEU A 177 16.41 28.69 2.91
C LEU A 177 17.87 28.21 2.88
N LYS A 178 18.66 28.46 3.93
CA LYS A 178 20.04 27.97 4.03
C LYS A 178 20.11 26.44 4.05
N ILE A 179 19.16 25.77 4.72
CA ILE A 179 19.09 24.30 4.73
C ILE A 179 18.77 23.78 3.33
N ILE A 180 17.78 24.39 2.66
CA ILE A 180 17.42 24.03 1.28
C ILE A 180 18.63 24.21 0.34
N ASP A 181 19.35 25.32 0.48
CA ASP A 181 20.54 25.62 -0.32
C ASP A 181 21.64 24.60 -0.09
N LEU A 182 21.88 24.20 1.14
CA LEU A 182 22.85 23.15 1.46
C LEU A 182 22.49 21.86 0.73
N LEU A 183 21.22 21.43 0.80
CA LEU A 183 20.74 20.20 0.18
C LEU A 183 20.85 20.23 -1.34
N VAL A 184 20.64 21.39 -1.97
CA VAL A 184 20.87 21.57 -3.41
C VAL A 184 22.36 21.53 -3.73
N ASN A 185 23.19 22.24 -2.96
CA ASN A 185 24.63 22.34 -3.21
C ASN A 185 25.37 21.01 -3.04
N VAL A 186 24.93 20.17 -2.11
CA VAL A 186 25.48 18.81 -1.92
C VAL A 186 24.85 17.78 -2.86
N GLY A 187 23.97 18.22 -3.77
CA GLY A 187 23.41 17.40 -4.84
C GLY A 187 22.27 16.47 -4.42
N VAL A 188 21.68 16.66 -3.23
CA VAL A 188 20.51 15.90 -2.79
C VAL A 188 19.27 16.29 -3.61
N PHE A 189 19.18 17.56 -4.03
CA PHE A 189 18.15 18.05 -4.94
C PHE A 189 18.77 18.84 -6.10
N ARG A 190 18.17 18.81 -7.30
CA ARG A 190 18.66 19.52 -8.50
C ARG A 190 18.34 21.01 -8.45
N SER A 191 17.31 21.41 -7.71
CA SER A 191 16.92 22.82 -7.55
C SER A 191 16.21 23.09 -6.21
N ARG A 192 16.18 24.36 -5.80
CA ARG A 192 15.43 24.80 -4.60
C ARG A 192 13.93 24.50 -4.72
N SER A 193 13.37 24.65 -5.92
CA SER A 193 11.96 24.34 -6.18
C SER A 193 11.65 22.86 -6.00
N GLU A 194 12.54 21.97 -6.47
CA GLU A 194 12.41 20.53 -6.27
C GLU A 194 12.49 20.14 -4.78
N ALA A 195 13.46 20.71 -4.06
CA ALA A 195 13.59 20.52 -2.61
C ALA A 195 12.31 20.97 -1.87
N LEU A 196 11.79 22.16 -2.20
CA LEU A 196 10.55 22.68 -1.62
C LEU A 196 9.35 21.80 -1.96
N SER A 197 9.19 21.37 -3.21
CA SER A 197 8.12 20.44 -3.61
C SER A 197 8.19 19.13 -2.83
N PHE A 198 9.38 18.58 -2.62
CA PHE A 198 9.58 17.38 -1.81
C PHE A 198 9.12 17.60 -0.36
N PHE A 199 9.57 18.68 0.30
CA PHE A 199 9.20 18.96 1.69
C PHE A 199 7.72 19.27 1.85
N ILE A 200 7.10 19.98 0.91
CA ILE A 200 5.66 20.24 0.89
C ILE A 200 4.91 18.91 0.80
N LYS A 201 5.31 18.02 -0.10
CA LYS A 201 4.66 16.69 -0.27
C LYS A 201 4.78 15.85 1.00
N LYS A 202 5.97 15.79 1.60
CA LYS A 202 6.18 15.06 2.88
C LYS A 202 5.43 15.71 4.04
N GLY A 203 5.34 17.04 4.10
CA GLY A 203 4.57 17.77 5.10
C GLY A 203 3.06 17.54 4.99
N ILE A 204 2.53 17.52 3.76
CA ILE A 204 1.13 17.16 3.49
C ILE A 204 0.85 15.73 3.95
N LYS A 205 1.71 14.78 3.58
CA LYS A 205 1.58 13.37 3.98
C LYS A 205 1.65 13.20 5.50
N ALA A 206 2.57 13.88 6.17
CA ALA A 206 2.64 13.88 7.64
C ALA A 206 1.41 14.49 8.32
N SER A 207 0.64 15.31 7.58
CA SER A 207 -0.56 16.00 8.08
C SER A 207 -1.87 15.37 7.59
N GLU A 208 -1.81 14.20 6.95
CA GLU A 208 -2.94 13.57 6.24
C GLU A 208 -4.15 13.34 7.15
N ASP A 209 -3.93 12.89 8.38
CA ASP A 209 -4.99 12.69 9.39
C ASP A 209 -5.71 14.00 9.76
N ILE A 210 -4.96 15.10 9.87
CA ILE A 210 -5.53 16.41 10.19
C ILE A 210 -6.28 16.95 8.97
N LEU A 211 -5.70 16.83 7.77
CA LEU A 211 -6.34 17.27 6.53
C LEU A 211 -7.63 16.50 6.25
N LYS A 212 -7.69 15.20 6.58
CA LYS A 212 -8.91 14.40 6.49
C LYS A 212 -10.00 14.93 7.42
N LYS A 213 -9.67 15.21 8.69
CA LYS A 213 -10.62 15.82 9.64
C LYS A 213 -11.09 17.20 9.18
N VAL A 214 -10.20 18.02 8.64
CA VAL A 214 -10.56 19.33 8.09
C VAL A 214 -11.52 19.18 6.91
N ARG A 215 -11.27 18.22 6.00
CA ARG A 215 -12.16 17.94 4.86
C ARG A 215 -13.54 17.49 5.31
N GLU A 216 -13.61 16.55 6.26
CA GLU A 216 -14.87 16.08 6.84
C GLU A 216 -15.68 17.24 7.44
N ARG A 217 -15.02 18.17 8.15
CA ARG A 217 -15.68 19.37 8.70
C ARG A 217 -16.13 20.36 7.63
N ILE A 218 -15.36 20.55 6.56
CA ILE A 218 -15.77 21.40 5.44
C ILE A 218 -16.99 20.81 4.73
N GLU A 219 -17.05 19.49 4.53
CA GLU A 219 -18.20 18.82 3.93
C GLU A 219 -19.47 18.91 4.80
N GLU A 220 -19.32 18.78 6.11
CA GLU A 220 -20.42 19.03 7.07
C GLU A 220 -20.93 20.48 6.95
N LEU A 221 -20.03 21.46 6.90
CA LEU A 221 -20.39 22.87 6.72
C LEU A 221 -21.09 23.12 5.38
N SER A 222 -20.60 22.53 4.29
CA SER A 222 -21.24 22.65 2.98
C SER A 222 -22.64 22.02 2.95
N LYS A 223 -22.85 20.90 3.63
CA LYS A 223 -24.18 20.28 3.78
C LYS A 223 -25.13 21.17 4.57
N LEU A 224 -24.68 21.72 5.69
CA LEU A 224 -25.46 22.66 6.51
C LEU A 224 -25.83 23.93 5.72
N VAL A 225 -24.90 24.48 4.94
CA VAL A 225 -25.18 25.64 4.07
C VAL A 225 -26.24 25.31 3.01
N ASN A 226 -26.13 24.15 2.35
CA ASN A 226 -27.13 23.72 1.36
C ASN A 226 -28.51 23.43 1.98
N GLU A 227 -28.54 22.90 3.21
CA GLU A 227 -29.78 22.68 3.97
C GLU A 227 -30.44 24.00 4.38
N LEU A 228 -29.65 25.01 4.75
CA LEU A 228 -30.15 26.36 5.05
C LEU A 228 -30.65 27.07 3.78
N GLU A 229 -29.97 26.93 2.64
CA GLU A 229 -30.42 27.48 1.35
C GLU A 229 -31.70 26.82 0.84
N SER A 230 -31.85 25.50 1.05
CA SER A 230 -33.07 24.77 0.65
C SER A 230 -34.29 25.02 1.56
N GLN A 231 -34.06 25.42 2.82
CA GLN A 231 -35.12 25.86 3.73
C GLN A 231 -35.50 27.33 3.54
N SER A 232 -34.55 28.20 3.18
CA SER A 232 -34.81 29.63 2.92
C SER A 232 -35.41 29.92 1.53
N GLY A 233 -35.39 28.95 0.61
CA GLY A 233 -36.10 29.01 -0.68
C GLY A 233 -37.58 28.54 -0.65
N LYS A 234 -38.15 28.24 0.52
CA LYS A 234 -39.56 27.84 0.71
C LYS A 234 -40.33 28.83 1.60
N SER A 235 -40.02 30.12 1.53
CA SER A 235 -40.82 31.18 2.16
C SER A 235 -41.43 32.12 1.13
#